data_AF-A0A4U9US21-F1
#
_entry.id   AF-A0A4U9US21-F1
#
_cell.length_a   1.000
_cell.length_b   1.000
_cell.length_c   1.000
_cell.angle_alpha   90.00
_cell.angle_beta   90.00
_cell.angle_gamma   90.00
#
_symmetry.space_group_name_H-M   'P 1'
#
loop_
_entity.id
_entity.type
_entity.pdbx_description
1 polymer ?
#
loop_
_entity_poly.entity_id
_entity_poly.type
_entity_poly.pdbx_seq_one_letter_code
_entity_poly.pdbx_strand_id
1 'polypeptide(L)' 'MSQQAHNRRFVLASRPHGEPQADNFRLETNPLPQPQQGSCCCARFIFH' A
#
# COMPACT_ATOMS: atom_id res chain seq x y z
N MET A 1 -12.08 -20.29 0.41
CA MET A 1 -11.63 -19.43 -0.70
C MET A 1 -11.24 -18.09 -0.10
N SER A 2 -9.99 -17.64 -0.25
CA SER A 2 -9.55 -16.35 0.28
C SER A 2 -10.16 -15.23 -0.57
N GLN A 3 -10.92 -14.33 0.08
CA GLN A 3 -11.35 -13.08 -0.53
C GLN A 3 -10.10 -12.33 -1.03
N GLN A 4 -10.06 -11.94 -2.30
CA GLN A 4 -8.93 -11.21 -2.88
C GLN A 4 -8.87 -9.79 -2.30
N ALA A 5 -8.07 -9.63 -1.26
CA ALA A 5 -7.77 -8.32 -0.68
C ALA A 5 -6.82 -7.53 -1.59
N HIS A 6 -7.02 -6.22 -1.65
CA HIS A 6 -6.16 -5.30 -2.40
C HIS A 6 -5.34 -4.45 -1.42
N ASN A 7 -4.05 -4.28 -1.72
CA ASN A 7 -3.16 -3.36 -1.04
C ASN A 7 -3.22 -1.98 -1.71
N ARG A 8 -3.81 -1.00 -1.00
CA ARG A 8 -3.80 0.41 -1.40
C ARG A 8 -2.68 1.12 -0.68
N ARG A 9 -1.79 1.78 -1.41
CA ARG A 9 -0.63 2.48 -0.85
C ARG A 9 -0.38 3.82 -1.54
N PHE A 10 0.07 4.80 -0.77
CA PHE A 10 0.65 6.01 -1.34
C PHE A 10 2.12 5.75 -1.64
N VAL A 11 2.51 5.85 -2.91
CA VAL A 11 3.90 5.79 -3.34
C VAL A 11 4.42 7.21 -3.57
N LEU A 12 5.73 7.40 -3.42
CA LEU A 12 6.41 8.60 -3.86
C LEU A 12 6.52 8.56 -5.38
N ALA A 13 5.71 9.35 -6.07
CA ALA A 13 5.74 9.49 -7.52
C ALA A 13 6.95 10.32 -7.97
N SER A 14 7.36 11.29 -7.16
CA SER A 14 8.54 12.12 -7.39
C SER A 14 9.14 12.58 -6.06
N ARG A 15 10.43 12.97 -6.08
CA ARG A 15 11.05 13.60 -4.91
C ARG A 15 10.58 15.04 -4.82
N PRO A 16 10.00 15.48 -3.68
CA PRO A 16 9.61 16.87 -3.52
C PRO A 16 10.84 17.78 -3.51
N HIS A 17 10.71 18.93 -4.16
CA HIS A 17 11.66 20.03 -4.04
C HIS A 17 11.00 21.13 -3.20
N GLY A 18 11.41 21.25 -1.93
CA GLY A 18 10.72 22.09 -0.95
C GLY A 18 9.59 21.33 -0.25
N GLU A 19 8.46 21.99 -0.02
CA GLU A 19 7.30 21.38 0.63
C GLU A 19 6.69 20.26 -0.23
N PRO A 20 6.31 19.11 0.36
CA PRO A 20 5.60 18.07 -0.37
C PRO A 20 4.24 18.54 -0.90
N GLN A 21 4.03 18.35 -2.19
CA GLN A 21 2.78 18.63 -2.88
C GLN A 21 2.03 17.33 -3.19
N ALA A 22 0.73 17.43 -3.48
CA ALA A 22 -0.11 16.26 -3.79
C ALA A 22 0.47 15.42 -4.95
N ASP A 23 1.01 16.08 -5.98
CA ASP A 23 1.60 15.42 -7.16
C ASP A 23 2.88 14.63 -6.86
N ASN A 24 3.51 14.83 -5.69
CA ASN A 24 4.63 14.00 -5.27
C ASN A 24 4.19 12.59 -4.84
N PHE A 25 2.90 12.38 -4.65
CA PHE A 25 2.33 11.11 -4.20
C PHE A 25 1.36 10.55 -5.23
N ARG A 26 1.31 9.22 -5.32
CA ARG A 26 0.31 8.52 -6.11
C ARG A 26 -0.35 7.43 -5.28
N LEU A 27 -1.67 7.35 -5.34
CA LEU A 27 -2.41 6.22 -4.79
C LEU A 27 -2.36 5.06 -5.79
N GLU A 28 -1.76 3.94 -5.38
CA GLU A 28 -1.73 2.70 -6.14
C GLU A 28 -2.60 1.63 -5.47
N THR A 29 -3.17 0.75 -6.29
CA THR A 29 -3.92 -0.42 -5.84
C THR A 29 -3.34 -1.66 -6.50
N ASN A 30 -2.81 -2.57 -5.68
CA ASN A 30 -2.23 -3.83 -6.15
C ASN A 30 -2.87 -5.01 -5.40
N PRO A 31 -2.84 -6.23 -5.96
CA PRO A 31 -3.22 -7.42 -5.20
C PRO A 31 -2.37 -7.54 -3.92
N LEU A 32 -2.97 -8.04 -2.83
CA LEU A 32 -2.21 -8.34 -1.63
C LEU A 32 -1.14 -9.41 -1.97
N PRO A 33 0.15 -9.18 -1.67
CA PRO A 33 1.19 -10.14 -1.98
C PRO A 33 1.01 -11.40 -1.15
N GLN A 34 1.34 -12.55 -1.73
CA GLN A 34 1.31 -13.83 -1.04
C GLN A 34 2.57 -13.95 -0.17
N PRO A 35 2.46 -14.31 1.12
CA PRO A 35 3.61 -14.35 2.01
C PRO A 35 4.54 -15.51 1.59
N GLN A 36 5.84 -15.23 1.54
CA GLN A 36 6.86 -16.24 1.34
C GLN A 36 7.19 -16.95 2.67
N GLN A 37 7.92 -18.07 2.60
CA GLN A 37 8.33 -18.80 3.80
C GLN A 37 9.10 -17.88 4.77
N GLY A 38 8.67 -17.82 6.03
CA GLY A 38 9.22 -16.92 7.04
C GLY A 38 8.66 -15.49 7.03
N SER A 39 7.74 -15.16 6.13
CA SER A 39 7.04 -13.87 6.08
C SER A 39 5.57 -14.00 6.50
N CYS A 40 4.95 -12.88 6.89
CA CYS A 40 3.52 -12.81 7.21
C CYS A 40 2.89 -11.59 6.54
N CYS A 41 1.62 -11.72 6.12
CA CYS A 41 0.83 -10.59 5.64
C CYS A 41 0.14 -9.88 6.81
N CYS A 42 0.50 -8.63 7.05
CA CYS A 42 -0.13 -7.81 8.08
C CYS A 42 -1.27 -6.99 7.47
N ALA A 43 -2.52 -7.38 7.74
CA ALA A 43 -3.69 -6.56 7.46
C ALA A 43 -4.39 -6.23 8.80
N ARG A 44 -4.26 -4.98 9.26
CA ARG A 44 -4.97 -4.48 10.45
C ARG A 44 -6.33 -3.96 10.00
N PHE A 45 -7.39 -4.67 10.34
CA PHE A 45 -8.76 -4.17 10.19
C PHE A 45 -9.08 -3.28 11.38
N ILE A 46 -9.19 -1.97 11.16
CA ILE A 46 -9.76 -1.04 12.13
C ILE A 46 -11.28 -1.18 11.99
N PHE A 47 -11.89 -2.04 12.80
CA PHE A 47 -13.33 -2.01 13.01
C PHE A 47 -13.65 -0.87 13.99
N HIS A 48 -14.66 -0.05 13.65
CA HIS A 48 -15.29 0.91 14.57
C HIS A 48 -16.23 0.16 15.51
#